data_AF-A0A226WPC2-F1
#
_entry.id   AF-A0A226WPC2-F1
#
_cell.length_a   1.000
_cell.length_b   1.000
_cell.length_c   1.000
_cell.angle_alpha   90.00
_cell.angle_beta   90.00
_cell.angle_gamma   90.00
#
_symmetry.space_group_name_H-M   'P 1'
#
loop_
_entity.id
_entity.type
_entity.pdbx_description
1 polymer ?
#
loop_
_entity_poly.entity_id
_entity_poly.type
_entity_poly.pdbx_seq_one_letter_code
_entity_poly.pdbx_strand_id
1 'polypeptide(L)'
;MSARARLVEIVFQQERTYEIAIGTTTANDAVCAPQLEAAIAVVLGLEVSQVNIVVTTVSQEEVDLHFGVYERMLAEKLGVVPPIQ
;
A
#
# COMPACT_ATOMS: atom_id res chain seq x y z
N MET A 1 -8.90 -12.41 16.09
CA MET A 1 -7.99 -12.44 14.93
C MET A 1 -7.35 -11.08 14.80
N SER A 2 -6.09 -10.89 15.18
CA SER A 2 -5.36 -9.64 14.92
C SER A 2 -4.50 -9.88 13.69
N ALA A 3 -5.12 -9.79 12.51
CA ALA A 3 -4.34 -9.52 11.30
C ALA A 3 -3.97 -8.04 11.38
N ARG A 4 -2.68 -7.72 11.41
CA ARG A 4 -2.21 -6.34 11.25
C ARG A 4 -2.69 -5.90 9.88
N ALA A 5 -3.72 -5.07 9.81
CA ALA A 5 -4.25 -4.61 8.53
C ALA A 5 -3.16 -3.82 7.81
N ARG A 6 -2.94 -4.18 6.54
CA ARG A 6 -2.00 -3.53 5.65
C ARG A 6 -2.74 -3.17 4.38
N LEU A 7 -3.01 -1.88 4.24
CA LEU A 7 -3.66 -1.32 3.06
C LEU A 7 -2.57 -0.94 2.10
N VAL A 8 -2.58 -1.48 0.89
CA VAL A 8 -1.54 -1.20 -0.11
C VAL A 8 -2.19 -0.65 -1.37
N GLU A 9 -1.79 0.54 -1.75
CA GLU A 9 -2.09 1.14 -3.04
C GLU A 9 -0.79 1.29 -3.83
N ILE A 10 -0.79 0.83 -5.08
CA ILE A 10 0.34 0.96 -5.99
C ILE A 10 -0.14 1.77 -7.19
N VAL A 11 0.52 2.90 -7.45
CA VAL A 11 0.25 3.78 -8.58
C VAL A 11 1.50 3.87 -9.44
N PHE A 12 1.35 3.56 -10.73
CA PHE A 12 2.39 3.81 -11.71
C PHE A 12 2.19 5.21 -12.30
N GLN A 13 3.08 6.13 -11.96
CA GLN A 13 3.01 7.49 -12.49
C GLN A 13 3.67 7.61 -13.88
N GLN A 14 3.24 8.61 -14.66
CA GLN A 14 3.71 8.84 -16.03
C GLN A 14 5.23 9.08 -16.15
N GLU A 15 5.90 9.40 -15.04
CA GLU A 15 7.36 9.60 -14.96
C GLU A 15 8.19 8.31 -14.71
N ARG A 16 7.58 7.12 -14.84
CA ARG A 16 8.20 5.81 -14.54
C ARG A 16 8.60 5.62 -13.07
N THR A 17 7.91 6.29 -12.17
CA THR A 17 8.06 6.14 -10.72
C THR A 17 6.86 5.36 -10.19
N TYR A 18 7.13 4.35 -9.38
CA TYR A 18 6.14 3.62 -8.61
C TYR A 18 5.94 4.33 -7.28
N GLU A 19 4.72 4.78 -7.03
CA GLU A 19 4.30 5.22 -5.72
C GLU A 19 3.52 4.10 -5.04
N ILE A 20 3.96 3.72 -3.85
CA ILE A 20 3.38 2.66 -3.05
C ILE A 20 2.97 3.26 -1.71
N ALA A 21 1.66 3.43 -1.50
CA ALA A 21 1.13 3.88 -0.22
C ALA A 21 0.76 2.66 0.64
N ILE A 22 1.23 2.65 1.89
CA ILE A 22 1.00 1.58 2.85
C ILE A 22 0.36 2.15 4.11
N GLY A 23 -0.90 1.77 4.39
CA GLY A 23 -1.54 1.99 5.68
C GLY A 23 -1.27 0.82 6.63
N THR A 24 -0.70 1.07 7.80
CA THR A 24 -0.37 0.03 8.80
C THR A 24 -0.81 0.44 10.20
N THR A 25 -1.17 -0.52 11.04
CA THR A 25 -1.39 -0.27 12.48
C THR A 25 -0.10 -0.36 13.31
N THR A 26 1.04 -0.67 12.66
CA THR A 26 2.34 -0.83 13.32
C THR A 26 3.31 0.28 12.89
N ALA A 27 3.55 1.25 13.77
CA ALA A 27 4.44 2.38 13.48
C ALA A 27 5.87 1.98 13.09
N ASN A 28 6.36 0.84 13.58
CA ASN A 28 7.70 0.35 13.24
C ASN A 28 7.85 -0.11 11.78
N ASP A 29 6.75 -0.36 11.06
CA ASP A 29 6.83 -0.79 9.66
C ASP A 29 7.45 0.31 8.77
N ALA A 30 7.35 1.59 9.16
CA ALA A 30 7.97 2.70 8.44
C ALA A 30 9.51 2.64 8.44
N VAL A 31 10.11 2.01 9.46
CA VAL A 31 11.58 1.82 9.54
C VAL A 31 12.08 0.92 8.42
N CYS A 32 11.23 0.01 7.94
CA CYS A 32 11.55 -0.96 6.91
C CYS A 32 11.36 -0.43 5.48
N ALA A 33 10.68 0.71 5.30
CA ALA A 33 10.30 1.22 3.98
C ALA A 33 11.50 1.44 3.04
N PRO A 34 12.62 2.05 3.47
CA PRO A 34 13.76 2.26 2.57
C PRO A 34 14.44 0.97 2.09
N GLN A 35 14.48 -0.07 2.93
CA GLN A 35 15.03 -1.36 2.51
C GLN A 35 14.10 -2.07 1.53
N LEU A 36 12.79 -1.89 1.68
CA LEU A 36 11.80 -2.45 0.78
C LEU A 36 11.80 -1.75 -0.59
N GLU A 37 11.96 -0.43 -0.65
CA GLU A 37 12.15 0.33 -1.89
C GLU A 37 13.33 -0.23 -2.70
N ALA A 38 14.48 -0.39 -2.05
CA ALA A 38 15.67 -0.95 -2.69
C ALA A 38 15.45 -2.39 -3.19
N ALA A 39 14.79 -3.24 -2.39
CA ALA A 39 14.50 -4.62 -2.78
C ALA A 39 13.55 -4.68 -3.99
N ILE A 40 12.49 -3.87 -4.01
CA ILE A 40 11.53 -3.79 -5.11
C ILE A 40 12.23 -3.28 -6.37
N ALA A 41 13.05 -2.22 -6.26
CA ALA A 41 13.81 -1.68 -7.38
C ALA A 41 14.72 -2.75 -8.01
N VAL A 42 15.44 -3.53 -7.20
CA VAL A 42 16.28 -4.63 -7.67
C VAL A 42 15.47 -5.71 -8.39
N VAL A 43 14.35 -6.15 -7.80
CA VAL A 43 13.51 -7.21 -8.39
C VAL A 43 12.90 -6.77 -9.72
N LEU A 44 12.55 -5.49 -9.84
CA LEU A 44 11.91 -4.93 -11.04
C LEU A 44 12.91 -4.36 -12.06
N GLY A 45 14.21 -4.35 -11.77
CA GLY A 45 15.23 -3.79 -12.65
C GLY A 45 15.13 -2.26 -12.80
N LEU A 46 14.79 -1.57 -11.72
CA LEU A 46 14.60 -0.11 -11.65
C LEU A 46 15.71 0.55 -10.82
N GLU A 47 15.88 1.85 -11.02
CA GLU A 47 16.62 2.70 -10.08
C GLU A 47 15.85 2.82 -8.76
N VAL A 48 16.54 2.92 -7.62
CA VAL A 48 15.87 3.08 -6.31
C VAL A 48 15.04 4.36 -6.27
N SER A 49 15.47 5.42 -6.97
CA SER A 49 14.71 6.67 -7.11
C SER A 49 13.37 6.53 -7.85
N GLN A 50 13.15 5.40 -8.53
CA GLN A 50 11.90 5.10 -9.24
C GLN A 50 10.89 4.33 -8.36
N VAL A 51 11.20 4.09 -7.08
CA VAL A 51 10.29 3.44 -6.14
C VAL A 51 10.19 4.30 -4.88
N ASN A 52 8.99 4.77 -4.58
CA ASN A 52 8.70 5.58 -3.40
C ASN A 52 7.63 4.88 -2.56
N ILE A 53 7.96 4.53 -1.31
CA ILE A 53 7.05 3.91 -0.36
C ILE A 53 6.68 4.91 0.73
N VAL A 54 5.39 5.25 0.82
CA VAL A 54 4.85 6.09 1.88
C VAL A 54 4.12 5.20 2.88
N VAL A 55 4.62 5.16 4.12
CA VAL A 55 3.97 4.40 5.20
C VAL A 55 3.21 5.34 6.13
N THR A 56 1.90 5.13 6.24
CA THR A 56 1.01 5.87 7.14
C THR A 56 0.55 4.96 8.28
N THR A 57 0.76 5.40 9.52
CA THR A 57 0.21 4.68 10.67
C THR A 57 -1.26 5.06 10.83
N VAL A 58 -2.15 4.08 10.76
CA VAL A 58 -3.60 4.24 10.94
C VAL A 58 -4.04 3.60 12.26
N SER A 59 -5.12 4.12 12.84
CA SER A 59 -5.66 3.56 14.09
C SER A 59 -6.37 2.23 13.82
N GLN A 60 -6.43 1.36 14.84
CA GLN A 60 -7.18 0.10 14.72
C GLN A 60 -8.69 0.37 14.54
N GLU A 61 -9.23 1.41 15.18
CA GLU A 61 -10.64 1.80 15.04
C GLU A 61 -10.98 2.22 13.60
N GLU A 62 -10.09 2.95 12.94
CA GLU A 62 -10.25 3.36 11.54
C GLU A 62 -10.18 2.18 10.57
N VAL A 63 -9.32 1.21 10.86
CA VAL A 63 -9.26 -0.07 10.13
C VAL A 63 -10.56 -0.84 10.32
N ASP A 64 -11.04 -0.99 11.55
CA ASP A 64 -12.24 -1.77 11.85
C ASP A 64 -13.48 -1.15 11.20
N LEU A 65 -13.55 0.19 11.15
CA LEU A 65 -14.63 0.93 10.49
C LEU A 65 -14.64 0.71 8.97
N HIS A 66 -13.47 0.63 8.34
CA HIS A 66 -13.32 0.58 6.89
C HIS A 66 -12.86 -0.79 6.36
N PHE A 67 -12.82 -1.82 7.21
CA PHE A 67 -12.25 -3.13 6.89
C PHE A 67 -12.86 -3.72 5.60
N GLY A 68 -14.19 -3.73 5.50
CA GLY A 68 -14.91 -4.19 4.31
C GLY A 68 -14.85 -3.23 3.12
N VAL A 69 -14.59 -1.94 3.37
CA VAL A 69 -14.47 -0.93 2.30
C VAL A 69 -13.14 -1.11 1.57
N TYR A 70 -12.04 -1.34 2.29
CA TYR A 70 -10.73 -1.49 1.66
C TYR A 70 -10.59 -2.77 0.83
N GLU A 71 -11.05 -3.91 1.36
CA GLU A 71 -11.09 -5.16 0.59
C GLU A 71 -11.92 -5.00 -0.68
N ARG A 72 -13.04 -4.26 -0.58
CA ARG A 72 -13.91 -3.97 -1.70
C ARG A 72 -13.30 -2.98 -2.70
N MET A 73 -12.65 -1.91 -2.23
CA MET A 73 -11.93 -0.95 -3.09
C MET A 73 -10.81 -1.64 -3.87
N LEU A 74 -10.06 -2.55 -3.23
CA LEU A 74 -9.07 -3.36 -3.91
C LEU A 74 -9.72 -4.28 -4.96
N ALA A 75 -10.83 -4.94 -4.61
CA ALA A 75 -11.55 -5.80 -5.52
C ALA A 75 -12.18 -5.02 -6.69
N GLU A 76 -12.63 -3.78 -6.49
CA GLU A 76 -13.11 -2.88 -7.54
C GLU A 76 -11.98 -2.48 -8.49
N LYS A 77 -10.79 -2.11 -7.95
CA LYS A 77 -9.61 -1.82 -8.77
C LYS A 77 -9.15 -3.01 -9.61
N LEU A 78 -9.31 -4.23 -9.09
CA LEU A 78 -8.99 -5.47 -9.80
C LEU A 78 -10.13 -5.92 -10.75
N GLY A 79 -11.24 -5.18 -10.83
CA GLY A 79 -12.39 -5.49 -11.69
C GLY A 79 -13.21 -6.69 -11.22
N VAL A 80 -13.04 -7.11 -9.96
CA VAL A 80 -13.71 -8.26 -9.35
C VAL A 80 -15.12 -7.88 -8.84
N VAL A 81 -15.37 -6.59 -8.60
CA VAL A 81 -16.69 -6.05 -8.20
C VAL A 81 -17.00 -4.73 -8.93
N PRO A 82 -18.30 -4.40 -9.15
CA PRO A 82 -18.71 -3.12 -9.77
C PRO A 82 -18.40 -1.90 -8.87
N PRO A 83 -18.20 -0.69 -9.44
CA PRO A 83 -17.95 0.53 -8.67
C PRO A 83 -19.11 0.91 -7.75
N ILE A 84 -18.82 1.43 -6.57
CA ILE A 84 -19.83 2.06 -5.69
C ILE A 84 -20.42 3.31 -6.36
N GLN A 85 -21.76 3.42 -6.38
CA GLN A 85 -22.50 4.60 -6.85
C GLN A 85 -22.65 5.65 -5.76
#